data_AF-A0A956BWK8-F1
#
_entry.id   AF-A0A956BWK8-F1
#
_cell.length_a   1.000
_cell.length_b   1.000
_cell.length_c   1.000
_cell.angle_alpha   90.00
_cell.angle_beta   90.00
_cell.angle_gamma   90.00
#
_symmetry.space_group_name_H-M   'P 1'
#
loop_
_entity.id
_entity.type
_entity.pdbx_description
1 polymer ?
#
loop_
_entity_poly.entity_id
_entity_poly.type
_entity_poly.pdbx_seq_one_letter_code
_entity_poly.pdbx_strand_id
1 'polypeptide(L)'
;MRKPNLPGTWWLAALALLLMGPAPGEVGGCGQDPFIVEAETFCRDQSAWECRRAEARGEVSGDELAACFDAIPNACEGATWPPTCLPRPTSLQTDACLAALAREDNVNTPVEELAACVDVCPAPEEVDP
;
A
#
# COMPACT_ATOMS: atom_id res chain seq x y z
N MET A 1 -0.94 64.10 21.08
CA MET A 1 -0.77 62.85 21.85
C MET A 1 -2.10 62.09 21.89
N ARG A 2 -2.19 60.93 21.24
CA ARG A 2 -3.25 59.92 21.41
C ARG A 2 -2.63 58.55 21.11
N LYS A 3 -2.58 57.66 22.11
CA LYS A 3 -2.25 56.24 21.92
C LYS A 3 -3.53 55.51 21.53
N PRO A 4 -3.59 54.78 20.40
CA PRO A 4 -4.67 53.82 20.20
C PRO A 4 -4.37 52.56 21.01
N ASN A 5 -5.13 52.39 22.10
CA ASN A 5 -5.35 51.11 22.76
C ASN A 5 -6.21 50.23 21.85
N LEU A 6 -5.71 49.09 21.42
CA LEU A 6 -6.51 48.04 20.78
C LEU A 6 -6.16 46.69 21.46
N PRO A 7 -6.93 46.31 22.50
CA PRO A 7 -6.81 45.01 23.15
C PRO A 7 -7.64 43.96 22.42
N GLY A 8 -7.06 42.77 22.22
CA GLY A 8 -7.80 41.52 22.35
C GLY A 8 -8.47 40.88 21.11
N THR A 9 -8.55 41.53 19.95
CA THR A 9 -9.25 40.94 18.78
C THR A 9 -8.36 40.24 17.75
N TRP A 10 -7.06 40.47 17.76
CA TRP A 10 -6.14 39.87 16.79
C TRP A 10 -5.93 38.36 16.97
N TRP A 11 -6.09 37.87 18.20
CA TRP A 11 -5.87 36.44 18.49
C TRP A 11 -6.98 35.56 17.93
N LEU A 12 -8.21 36.08 17.88
CA LEU A 12 -9.36 35.39 17.28
C LEU A 12 -9.21 35.25 15.76
N ALA A 13 -8.63 36.24 15.09
CA ALA A 13 -8.34 36.17 13.66
C ALA A 13 -7.24 35.16 13.33
N ALA A 14 -6.24 35.02 14.20
CA ALA A 14 -5.18 34.01 14.04
C ALA A 14 -5.70 32.58 14.25
N LEU A 15 -6.65 32.37 15.18
CA LEU A 15 -7.24 31.05 15.42
C LEU A 15 -8.16 30.59 14.26
N ALA A 16 -8.88 31.52 13.64
CA ALA A 16 -9.79 31.22 12.53
C ALA A 16 -9.07 30.74 11.26
N LEU A 17 -7.83 31.19 11.02
CA LEU A 17 -7.02 30.75 9.88
C LEU A 17 -6.50 29.32 10.01
N LEU A 18 -6.38 28.78 11.24
CA LEU A 18 -5.98 27.38 11.46
C LEU A 18 -7.11 26.38 11.24
N LEU A 19 -8.37 26.84 11.20
CA LEU A 19 -9.55 25.99 10.96
C LEU A 19 -9.98 25.95 9.48
N MET A 20 -9.32 26.74 8.62
CA MET A 20 -9.52 26.74 7.16
C MET A 20 -8.36 26.05 6.42
N GLY A 21 -7.63 25.16 7.08
CA GLY A 21 -6.87 24.15 6.35
C GLY A 21 -7.85 23.18 5.67
N PRO A 22 -7.56 22.65 4.46
CA PRO A 22 -8.30 21.49 3.99
C PRO A 22 -8.19 20.44 5.09
N ALA A 23 -9.33 19.97 5.59
CA ALA A 23 -9.32 18.79 6.44
C ALA A 23 -8.45 17.75 5.74
N PRO A 24 -7.50 17.08 6.42
CA PRO A 24 -6.83 15.93 5.82
C PRO A 24 -7.96 15.05 5.29
N GLY A 25 -8.01 14.92 3.96
CA GLY A 25 -9.11 14.29 3.28
C GLY A 25 -9.34 12.93 3.93
N GLU A 26 -10.58 12.67 4.30
CA GLU A 26 -10.97 11.33 4.68
C GLU A 26 -10.69 10.40 3.49
N VAL A 27 -9.55 9.72 3.53
CA VAL A 27 -9.29 8.53 2.73
C VAL A 27 -10.00 7.36 3.42
N GLY A 28 -11.31 7.43 3.49
CA GLY A 28 -12.14 6.53 4.29
C GLY A 28 -13.57 6.51 3.79
N GLY A 29 -13.75 6.19 2.52
CA GLY A 29 -15.08 5.93 1.95
C GLY A 29 -15.76 4.80 2.71
N CYS A 30 -16.66 5.18 3.61
CA CYS A 30 -17.54 4.29 4.34
C CYS A 30 -18.54 3.64 3.35
N GLY A 31 -18.48 2.32 3.19
CA GLY A 31 -19.60 1.53 2.66
C GLY A 31 -19.44 0.88 1.29
N GLN A 32 -18.23 0.52 0.86
CA GLN A 32 -18.09 -0.60 -0.08
C GLN A 32 -17.89 -1.86 0.77
N ASP A 33 -18.77 -2.85 0.61
CA ASP A 33 -18.52 -4.18 1.18
C ASP A 33 -17.14 -4.66 0.72
N PRO A 34 -16.33 -5.26 1.61
CA PRO A 34 -15.03 -5.78 1.24
C PRO A 34 -15.21 -6.82 0.12
N PHE A 35 -14.75 -6.49 -1.08
CA PHE A 35 -14.73 -7.42 -2.21
C PHE A 35 -13.61 -8.43 -2.00
N ILE A 36 -13.88 -9.70 -2.32
CA ILE A 36 -12.85 -10.74 -2.32
C ILE A 36 -11.99 -10.56 -3.56
N VAL A 37 -10.70 -10.30 -3.38
CA VAL A 37 -9.80 -10.10 -4.51
C VAL A 37 -9.43 -11.43 -5.16
N GLU A 38 -9.34 -11.45 -6.48
CA GLU A 38 -8.86 -12.59 -7.24
C GLU A 38 -7.35 -12.75 -7.05
N ALA A 39 -6.89 -13.97 -6.79
CA ALA A 39 -5.47 -14.26 -6.49
C ALA A 39 -4.53 -13.88 -7.64
N GLU A 40 -4.97 -14.07 -8.89
CA GLU A 40 -4.21 -13.67 -10.08
C GLU A 40 -3.98 -12.17 -10.14
N THR A 41 -4.98 -11.35 -9.79
CA THR A 41 -4.82 -9.89 -9.74
C THR A 41 -3.81 -9.50 -8.67
N PHE A 42 -3.97 -10.03 -7.45
CA PHE A 42 -3.04 -9.73 -6.36
C PHE A 42 -1.60 -10.18 -6.67
N CYS A 43 -1.42 -11.37 -7.26
CA CYS A 43 -0.12 -11.87 -7.70
C CYS A 43 0.57 -10.86 -8.64
N ARG A 44 -0.15 -10.38 -9.66
CA ARG A 44 0.41 -9.44 -10.63
C ARG A 44 0.84 -8.13 -9.97
N ASP A 45 0.01 -7.58 -9.11
CA ASP A 45 0.29 -6.31 -8.43
C ASP A 45 1.44 -6.45 -7.43
N GLN A 46 1.49 -7.55 -6.68
CA GLN A 46 2.59 -7.85 -5.76
C GLN A 46 3.91 -8.03 -6.50
N SER A 47 3.95 -8.88 -7.53
CA SER A 47 5.17 -9.12 -8.33
C SER A 47 5.65 -7.85 -9.04
N ALA A 48 4.73 -6.98 -9.49
CA ALA A 48 5.08 -5.69 -10.06
C ALA A 48 5.84 -4.81 -9.05
N TRP A 49 5.40 -4.79 -7.79
CA TRP A 49 6.14 -4.09 -6.73
C TRP A 49 7.45 -4.76 -6.38
N GLU A 50 7.55 -6.09 -6.41
CA GLU A 50 8.82 -6.76 -6.21
C GLU A 50 9.85 -6.40 -7.29
N CYS A 51 9.44 -6.35 -8.57
CA CYS A 51 10.30 -5.87 -9.66
C CYS A 51 10.81 -4.43 -9.39
N ARG A 52 9.91 -3.53 -8.97
CA ARG A 52 10.27 -2.14 -8.62
C ARG A 52 11.22 -2.05 -7.44
N ARG A 53 11.00 -2.88 -6.42
CA ARG A 53 11.85 -2.91 -5.23
C ARG A 53 13.22 -3.49 -5.56
N ALA A 54 13.31 -4.50 -6.41
CA ALA A 54 14.57 -5.03 -6.92
C ALA A 54 15.37 -3.96 -7.68
N GLU A 55 14.70 -3.15 -8.52
CA GLU A 55 15.33 -1.99 -9.18
C GLU A 55 15.83 -0.98 -8.14
N ALA A 56 15.02 -0.65 -7.15
CA ALA A 56 15.39 0.30 -6.10
C ALA A 56 16.56 -0.18 -5.22
N ARG A 57 16.73 -1.50 -5.05
CA ARG A 57 17.89 -2.12 -4.40
C ARG A 57 19.13 -2.21 -5.31
N GLY A 58 18.97 -1.96 -6.62
CA GLY A 58 20.04 -2.10 -7.62
C GLY A 58 20.34 -3.55 -7.98
N GLU A 59 19.41 -4.48 -7.73
CA GLU A 59 19.53 -5.90 -8.09
C GLU A 59 19.25 -6.16 -9.57
N VAL A 60 18.43 -5.29 -10.19
CA VAL A 60 18.11 -5.33 -11.62
C VAL A 60 18.36 -3.97 -12.25
N SER A 61 18.88 -3.98 -13.47
CA SER A 61 19.01 -2.81 -14.34
C SER A 61 17.72 -2.53 -15.12
N GLY A 62 17.65 -1.40 -15.85
CA GLY A 62 16.43 -1.02 -16.58
C GLY A 62 15.95 -2.04 -17.62
N ASP A 63 16.87 -2.72 -18.30
CA ASP A 63 16.52 -3.78 -19.27
C ASP A 63 16.03 -5.05 -18.54
N GLU A 64 16.64 -5.39 -17.40
CA GLU A 64 16.23 -6.51 -16.55
C GLU A 64 14.88 -6.24 -15.86
N LEU A 65 14.58 -4.98 -15.54
CA LEU A 65 13.28 -4.57 -15.02
C LEU A 65 12.17 -4.80 -16.03
N ALA A 66 12.39 -4.47 -17.31
CA ALA A 66 11.41 -4.73 -18.36
C ALA A 66 11.15 -6.24 -18.48
N ALA A 67 12.20 -7.06 -18.47
CA ALA A 67 12.07 -8.51 -18.46
C ALA A 67 11.34 -9.04 -17.20
N CYS A 68 11.54 -8.41 -16.05
CA CYS A 68 10.82 -8.74 -14.81
C CYS A 68 9.32 -8.51 -14.99
N PHE A 69 8.91 -7.34 -15.50
CA PHE A 69 7.50 -7.06 -15.79
C PHE A 69 6.89 -7.98 -16.86
N ASP A 70 7.65 -8.30 -17.92
CA ASP A 70 7.18 -9.17 -19.01
C ASP A 70 6.94 -10.61 -18.54
N ALA A 71 7.62 -11.06 -17.48
CA ALA A 71 7.42 -12.39 -16.91
C ALA A 71 6.14 -12.52 -16.06
N ILE A 72 5.65 -11.42 -15.49
CA ILE A 72 4.52 -11.41 -14.53
C ILE A 72 3.24 -12.06 -15.08
N PRO A 73 2.76 -11.75 -16.30
CA PRO A 73 1.49 -12.30 -16.79
C PRO A 73 1.48 -13.83 -16.81
N ASN A 74 2.60 -14.45 -17.24
CA ASN A 74 2.74 -15.90 -17.32
C ASN A 74 2.98 -16.53 -15.94
N ALA A 75 3.73 -15.86 -15.06
CA ALA A 75 4.00 -16.36 -13.71
C ALA A 75 2.74 -16.38 -12.83
N CYS A 76 1.82 -15.44 -13.04
CA CYS A 76 0.58 -15.33 -12.26
C CYS A 76 -0.64 -15.99 -12.93
N GLU A 77 -0.52 -16.50 -14.16
CA GLU A 77 -1.64 -17.13 -14.86
C GLU A 77 -2.17 -18.33 -14.06
N GLY A 78 -3.47 -18.30 -13.74
CA GLY A 78 -4.10 -19.38 -12.99
C GLY A 78 -3.74 -19.41 -11.50
N ALA A 79 -3.12 -18.35 -10.97
CA ALA A 79 -2.89 -18.22 -9.54
C ALA A 79 -4.22 -18.29 -8.78
N THR A 80 -4.23 -19.07 -7.69
CA THR A 80 -5.40 -19.25 -6.83
C THR A 80 -4.99 -19.14 -5.37
N TRP A 81 -5.90 -18.65 -4.54
CA TRP A 81 -5.68 -18.62 -3.10
C TRP A 81 -5.66 -20.05 -2.54
N PRO A 82 -4.69 -20.42 -1.68
CA PRO A 82 -4.63 -21.77 -1.10
C PRO A 82 -5.89 -22.05 -0.27
N PRO A 83 -6.35 -23.29 -0.14
CA PRO A 83 -7.60 -23.60 0.58
C PRO A 83 -7.55 -23.24 2.07
N THR A 84 -6.36 -23.11 2.65
CA THR A 84 -6.11 -22.59 4.00
C THR A 84 -6.44 -21.11 4.15
N CYS A 85 -6.56 -20.40 3.03
CA CYS A 85 -6.86 -18.98 2.94
C CYS A 85 -8.38 -18.70 3.00
N LEU A 86 -9.03 -19.15 4.08
CA LEU A 86 -10.45 -18.91 4.33
C LEU A 86 -10.60 -18.21 5.70
N PRO A 87 -11.25 -17.03 5.76
CA PRO A 87 -11.87 -16.30 4.66
C PRO A 87 -10.85 -15.82 3.62
N ARG A 88 -11.30 -15.70 2.36
CA ARG A 88 -10.45 -15.19 1.28
C ARG A 88 -10.06 -13.74 1.55
N PRO A 89 -8.91 -13.28 1.05
CA PRO A 89 -8.44 -11.92 1.33
C PRO A 89 -9.34 -10.90 0.67
N THR A 90 -9.63 -9.85 1.43
CA THR A 90 -10.43 -8.71 0.98
C THR A 90 -9.56 -7.69 0.26
N SER A 91 -10.18 -6.84 -0.55
CA SER A 91 -9.49 -5.71 -1.19
C SER A 91 -8.77 -4.83 -0.17
N LEU A 92 -9.37 -4.59 0.99
CA LEU A 92 -8.74 -3.82 2.05
C LEU A 92 -7.41 -4.44 2.53
N GLN A 93 -7.37 -5.77 2.67
CA GLN A 93 -6.14 -6.47 3.08
C GLN A 93 -5.09 -6.46 1.97
N THR A 94 -5.46 -6.78 0.74
CA THR A 94 -4.51 -6.78 -0.39
C THR A 94 -3.96 -5.38 -0.64
N ASP A 95 -4.81 -4.35 -0.60
CA ASP A 95 -4.39 -2.96 -0.80
C ASP A 95 -3.44 -2.49 0.30
N ALA A 96 -3.67 -2.91 1.55
CA ALA A 96 -2.75 -2.60 2.64
C ALA A 96 -1.36 -3.23 2.42
N CYS A 97 -1.29 -4.47 1.92
CA CYS A 97 -0.03 -5.10 1.55
C CYS A 97 0.66 -4.37 0.38
N LEU A 98 -0.08 -4.10 -0.71
CA LEU A 98 0.48 -3.38 -1.87
C LEU A 98 0.97 -1.98 -1.48
N ALA A 99 0.23 -1.28 -0.62
CA ALA A 99 0.66 0.00 -0.07
C ALA A 99 1.92 -0.14 0.79
N ALA A 100 2.06 -1.22 1.57
CA ALA A 100 3.29 -1.48 2.32
C ALA A 100 4.48 -1.75 1.40
N LEU A 101 4.29 -2.51 0.32
CA LEU A 101 5.33 -2.79 -0.68
C LEU A 101 5.77 -1.53 -1.42
N ALA A 102 4.85 -0.61 -1.69
CA ALA A 102 5.11 0.64 -2.38
C ALA A 102 5.97 1.63 -1.58
N ARG A 103 6.14 1.43 -0.27
CA ARG A 103 6.86 2.37 0.59
C ARG A 103 8.38 2.21 0.47
N GLU A 104 9.06 3.34 0.34
CA GLU A 104 10.53 3.39 0.24
C GLU A 104 11.24 2.79 1.46
N ASP A 105 10.68 2.96 2.67
CA ASP A 105 11.28 2.42 3.89
C ASP A 105 11.18 0.89 3.99
N ASN A 106 10.33 0.27 3.18
CA ASN A 106 10.15 -1.18 3.11
C ASN A 106 10.90 -1.83 1.93
N VAL A 107 11.67 -1.07 1.14
CA VAL A 107 12.37 -1.59 -0.05
C VAL A 107 13.28 -2.78 0.28
N ASN A 108 13.91 -2.79 1.46
CA ASN A 108 14.83 -3.85 1.90
C ASN A 108 14.18 -4.90 2.83
N THR A 109 12.90 -4.76 3.17
CA THR A 109 12.20 -5.68 4.09
C THR A 109 11.55 -6.81 3.30
N PRO A 110 11.85 -8.09 3.55
CA PRO A 110 11.19 -9.21 2.88
C PRO A 110 9.65 -9.13 3.00
N VAL A 111 8.92 -9.61 1.98
CA VAL A 111 7.44 -9.48 1.93
C VAL A 111 6.78 -10.21 3.10
N GLU A 112 7.33 -11.36 3.47
CA GLU A 112 6.96 -12.19 4.61
C GLU A 112 7.21 -11.52 5.97
N GLU A 113 8.03 -10.47 6.03
CA GLU A 113 8.25 -9.67 7.24
C GLU A 113 7.35 -8.42 7.29
N LEU A 114 6.69 -8.07 6.18
CA LEU A 114 5.75 -6.95 6.15
C LEU A 114 4.43 -7.38 6.79
N ALA A 115 4.16 -6.86 7.98
CA ALA A 115 2.94 -7.17 8.74
C ALA A 115 1.66 -7.10 7.88
N ALA A 116 1.54 -6.07 7.03
CA ALA A 116 0.37 -5.90 6.15
C ALA A 116 0.22 -7.00 5.08
N CYS A 117 1.31 -7.67 4.70
CA CYS A 117 1.32 -8.77 3.72
C CYS A 117 1.14 -10.14 4.38
N VAL A 118 1.65 -10.32 5.60
CA VAL A 118 1.39 -11.53 6.40
C VAL A 118 -0.11 -11.73 6.63
N ASP A 119 -0.86 -10.63 6.79
CA ASP A 119 -2.31 -10.64 7.02
C ASP A 119 -3.16 -10.88 5.76
N VAL A 120 -2.56 -10.88 4.56
CA VAL A 120 -3.29 -11.19 3.31
C VAL A 120 -3.54 -12.68 3.24
N CYS A 121 -2.49 -13.48 3.27
CA CYS A 121 -2.54 -14.93 3.41
C CYS A 121 -1.10 -15.45 3.41
N PRO A 122 -0.71 -16.40 4.27
CA PRO A 122 0.64 -16.94 4.21
C PRO A 122 0.90 -17.58 2.84
N ALA A 123 2.12 -17.39 2.33
CA ALA A 123 2.63 -18.14 1.18
C ALA A 123 2.50 -19.65 1.47
N PRO A 124 2.18 -20.49 0.48
CA PRO A 124 2.12 -21.92 0.69
C PRO A 124 3.46 -22.39 1.27
N GLU A 125 3.43 -23.07 2.43
CA GLU A 125 4.59 -23.84 2.88
C GLU A 125 4.99 -24.77 1.74
N GLU A 126 6.25 -24.69 1.28
CA GLU A 126 6.80 -25.69 0.37
C GLU A 126 6.57 -27.07 0.99
N VAL A 127 5.72 -27.87 0.37
CA VAL A 127 5.64 -29.29 0.67
C VAL A 127 6.87 -29.92 0.02
N ASP A 128 7.94 -30.04 0.81
CA ASP A 128 9.16 -30.78 0.46
C ASP A 128 8.76 -32.25 0.13
N PRO A 129 9.08 -32.78 -1.07
CA PRO A 129 8.68 -34.13 -1.49
C PRO A 129 9.33 -35.27 -0.71
#